data_AF-A0A7H4M5J6-F1
#
_entry.id   AF-A0A7H4M5J6-F1
#
_cell.length_a   1.000
_cell.length_b   1.000
_cell.length_c   1.000
_cell.angle_alpha   90.00
_cell.angle_beta   90.00
_cell.angle_gamma   90.00
#
_symmetry.space_group_name_H-M   'P 1'
#
loop_
_entity.id
_entity.type
_entity.pdbx_description
1 polymer ?
#
loop_
_entity_poly.entity_id
_entity_poly.type
_entity_poly.pdbx_seq_one_letter_code
_entity_poly.pdbx_strand_id
1 'polypeptide(L)'
;MADIEIRQESPTAFYIKVHETDNVAIIVNDRGLKAGTRFPDGLTLVEHIPQGHKVALVDIPVHGEIIRYGEVIGYAVRDIPQGSWIDESLVELPKAPPLHTLPLATKVRRRCRRWKAIPSKAIATPTVAWALKTCSALAPACTAWRASSIMW
;
A
#
# COMPACT_ATOMS: atom_id res chain seq x y z
N MET A 1 13.73 0.78 -49.76
CA MET A 1 13.09 1.80 -48.91
C MET A 1 13.22 1.25 -47.50
N ALA A 2 14.20 1.76 -46.74
CA ALA A 2 14.50 1.23 -45.41
C ALA A 2 13.44 1.75 -44.44
N ASP A 3 12.70 0.84 -43.83
CA ASP A 3 11.80 1.12 -42.73
C ASP A 3 12.63 1.59 -41.53
N ILE A 4 12.59 2.90 -41.26
CA ILE A 4 13.16 3.47 -40.05
C ILE A 4 12.16 3.16 -38.94
N GLU A 5 12.38 2.05 -38.24
CA GLU A 5 11.74 1.85 -36.94
C GLU A 5 12.26 2.94 -35.99
N ILE A 6 11.41 3.94 -35.72
CA ILE A 6 11.66 4.93 -34.68
C ILE A 6 11.63 4.18 -33.34
N ARG A 7 12.80 3.72 -32.89
CA ARG A 7 12.99 3.28 -31.51
C ARG A 7 12.78 4.51 -30.65
N GLN A 8 11.68 4.55 -29.91
CA GLN A 8 11.46 5.60 -28.93
C GLN A 8 12.62 5.54 -27.93
N GLU A 9 13.47 6.56 -27.96
CA GLU A 9 14.50 6.75 -26.97
C GLU A 9 13.83 6.83 -25.60
N SER A 10 14.30 6.01 -24.66
CA SER A 10 13.65 5.79 -23.37
C SER A 10 13.30 7.13 -22.71
N PRO A 11 12.02 7.39 -22.37
CA PRO A 11 11.65 8.66 -21.76
C PRO A 11 12.49 8.91 -20.51
N THR A 12 13.11 10.08 -20.46
CA THR A 12 14.15 10.51 -19.52
C THR A 12 13.64 10.83 -18.12
N ALA A 13 12.33 10.64 -17.85
CA ALA A 13 11.70 10.90 -16.56
C ALA A 13 10.36 10.16 -16.42
N PHE A 14 10.11 9.56 -15.27
CA PHE A 14 8.90 8.81 -14.93
C PHE A 14 8.40 9.18 -13.53
N TYR A 15 7.08 9.24 -13.39
CA TYR A 15 6.39 9.26 -12.12
C TYR A 15 5.26 8.22 -12.10
N ILE A 16 4.85 7.80 -10.90
CA ILE A 16 3.69 6.93 -10.71
C ILE A 16 2.58 7.70 -10.01
N LYS A 17 1.43 7.79 -10.67
CA LYS A 17 0.14 8.25 -10.13
C LYS A 17 -0.76 7.03 -9.94
N VAL A 18 -1.32 6.84 -8.75
CA VAL A 18 -2.03 5.59 -8.40
C VAL A 18 -3.52 5.68 -8.72
N HIS A 19 -4.14 6.81 -8.39
CA HIS A 19 -5.56 7.05 -8.64
C HIS A 19 -5.74 8.31 -9.50
N GLU A 20 -6.82 8.37 -10.29
CA GLU A 20 -7.09 9.48 -11.21
C GLU A 20 -7.27 10.83 -10.50
N THR A 21 -7.82 10.80 -9.29
CA THR A 21 -8.03 12.00 -8.45
C THR A 21 -6.79 12.44 -7.66
N ASP A 22 -5.68 11.70 -7.77
CA ASP A 22 -4.46 12.07 -7.04
C ASP A 22 -3.89 13.38 -7.61
N ASN A 23 -3.51 14.29 -6.72
CA ASN A 23 -2.82 15.53 -7.05
C ASN A 23 -1.30 15.45 -6.80
N VAL A 24 -0.82 14.29 -6.32
CA VAL A 24 0.60 14.00 -6.15
C VAL A 24 0.99 12.72 -6.90
N ALA A 25 2.26 12.64 -7.29
CA ALA A 25 2.84 11.43 -7.85
C ALA A 25 4.19 11.12 -7.19
N ILE A 26 4.71 9.91 -7.44
CA ILE A 26 6.02 9.47 -6.94
C ILE A 26 7.03 9.39 -8.06
N ILE A 27 8.21 9.98 -7.88
CA ILE A 27 9.33 9.86 -8.80
C ILE A 27 9.99 8.48 -8.67
N VAL A 28 10.22 7.80 -9.80
CA VAL A 28 10.80 6.44 -9.81
C VAL A 28 12.19 6.36 -10.41
N ASN A 29 12.67 7.40 -11.09
CA ASN A 29 14.01 7.41 -11.68
C ASN A 29 15.10 7.24 -10.63
N ASP A 30 16.09 6.43 -10.95
CA ASP A 30 17.29 6.26 -10.14
C ASP A 30 18.01 7.60 -9.97
N ARG A 31 18.41 7.91 -8.73
CA ARG A 31 18.99 9.20 -8.29
C ARG A 31 18.02 10.39 -8.34
N GLY A 32 16.74 10.15 -8.61
CA GLY A 32 15.72 11.20 -8.71
C GLY A 32 15.83 12.03 -9.99
N LEU A 33 15.14 13.17 -10.01
CA LEU A 33 15.06 14.05 -11.16
C LEU A 33 15.49 15.47 -10.78
N LYS A 34 16.20 16.14 -11.68
CA LYS A 34 16.70 17.50 -11.47
C LYS A 34 15.61 18.53 -11.77
N ALA A 35 15.79 19.73 -11.22
CA ALA A 35 15.00 20.91 -11.59
C ALA A 35 15.04 21.11 -13.12
N GLY A 36 13.91 21.52 -13.69
CA GLY A 36 13.73 21.74 -15.13
C GLY A 36 13.40 20.48 -15.93
N THR A 37 13.36 19.30 -15.31
CA THR A 37 12.94 18.06 -15.99
C THR A 37 11.48 18.20 -16.42
N ARG A 38 11.20 17.94 -17.70
CA ARG A 38 9.85 17.99 -18.29
C ARG A 38 9.29 16.60 -18.53
N PHE A 39 8.02 16.43 -18.22
CA PHE A 39 7.26 15.23 -18.50
C PHE A 39 6.38 15.41 -19.74
N PRO A 40 5.94 14.30 -20.38
CA PRO A 40 5.11 14.37 -21.60
C PRO A 40 3.75 15.04 -21.43
N ASP A 41 3.25 15.11 -20.20
CA ASP A 41 1.98 15.76 -19.81
C ASP A 41 2.11 17.29 -19.64
N GLY A 42 3.32 17.84 -19.77
CA GLY A 42 3.61 19.25 -19.60
C GLY A 42 4.09 19.64 -18.19
N LEU A 43 4.13 18.70 -17.24
CA LEU A 43 4.67 18.94 -15.90
C LEU A 43 6.16 19.26 -15.97
N THR A 44 6.59 20.31 -15.28
CA THR A 44 8.01 20.68 -15.16
C THR A 44 8.39 20.74 -13.69
N LEU A 45 9.48 20.06 -13.31
CA LEU A 45 10.00 20.14 -11.94
C LEU A 45 10.63 21.50 -11.67
N VAL A 46 10.29 22.12 -10.54
CA VAL A 46 10.91 23.39 -10.12
C VAL A 46 12.21 23.18 -9.33
N GLU A 47 12.36 22.00 -8.73
CA GLU A 47 13.48 21.63 -7.87
C GLU A 47 13.95 20.19 -8.12
N HIS A 48 15.03 19.78 -7.46
CA HIS A 48 15.46 18.38 -7.48
C HIS A 48 14.57 17.54 -6.56
N ILE A 49 14.05 16.43 -7.08
CA ILE A 49 13.19 15.51 -6.34
C ILE A 49 13.86 14.13 -6.30
N PRO A 50 14.21 13.62 -5.11
CA PRO A 50 14.80 12.29 -4.98
C PRO A 50 13.83 11.18 -5.37
N GLN A 51 14.38 10.01 -5.67
CA GLN A 51 13.59 8.80 -5.93
C GLN A 51 12.69 8.47 -4.73
N GLY A 52 11.48 7.99 -5.00
CA GLY A 52 10.50 7.61 -3.98
C GLY A 52 9.77 8.78 -3.33
N HIS A 53 10.12 10.02 -3.67
CA HIS A 53 9.52 11.21 -3.07
C HIS A 53 8.35 11.74 -3.90
N LYS A 54 7.49 12.51 -3.23
CA LYS A 54 6.24 13.05 -3.77
C LYS A 54 6.49 14.34 -4.55
N VAL A 55 5.95 14.42 -5.76
CA VAL A 55 5.88 15.64 -6.56
C VAL A 55 4.44 16.14 -6.64
N ALA A 56 4.24 17.46 -6.58
CA ALA A 56 2.95 18.09 -6.81
C ALA A 56 2.61 18.10 -8.32
N LEU A 57 1.47 17.54 -8.71
CA LEU A 57 1.02 17.53 -10.10
C LEU A 57 0.25 18.80 -10.49
N VAL A 58 -0.21 19.58 -9.51
CA VAL A 58 -0.95 20.84 -9.67
C VAL A 58 -0.50 21.80 -8.58
N ASP A 59 -0.85 23.08 -8.72
CA ASP A 59 -0.69 24.04 -7.63
C ASP A 59 -1.65 23.68 -6.48
N ILE A 60 -1.11 23.52 -5.28
CA ILE A 60 -1.87 23.21 -4.06
C ILE A 60 -1.77 24.44 -3.15
N PRO A 61 -2.88 25.15 -2.89
CA PRO A 61 -2.86 26.31 -2.00
C PRO A 61 -2.61 25.88 -0.55
N VAL A 62 -2.27 26.84 0.30
CA VAL A 62 -2.23 26.65 1.76
C VAL A 62 -3.56 26.10 2.27
N HIS A 63 -3.47 25.13 3.19
CA HIS A 63 -4.57 24.29 3.68
C HIS A 63 -5.30 23.48 2.59
N GLY A 64 -4.77 23.42 1.37
CA GLY A 64 -5.26 22.58 0.29
C GLY A 64 -5.05 21.10 0.60
N GLU A 65 -5.99 20.27 0.13
CA GLU A 65 -5.95 18.82 0.32
C GLU A 65 -4.82 18.19 -0.50
N ILE A 66 -4.05 17.30 0.12
CA ILE A 66 -3.07 16.44 -0.55
C ILE A 66 -3.71 15.06 -0.69
N ILE A 67 -3.93 14.63 -1.92
CA ILE A 67 -4.71 13.44 -2.27
C ILE A 67 -3.80 12.39 -2.91
N ARG A 68 -3.75 11.22 -2.29
CA ARG A 68 -3.05 10.05 -2.81
C ARG A 68 -3.87 8.79 -2.56
N TYR A 69 -3.86 7.85 -3.50
CA TYR A 69 -4.72 6.66 -3.45
C TYR A 69 -6.22 6.99 -3.48
N GLY A 70 -6.59 8.17 -3.96
CA GLY A 70 -7.97 8.67 -3.92
C GLY A 70 -8.45 9.15 -2.55
N GLU A 71 -7.57 9.25 -1.56
CA GLU A 71 -7.89 9.69 -0.20
C GLU A 71 -7.05 10.89 0.21
N VAL A 72 -7.58 11.73 1.09
CA VAL A 72 -6.84 12.88 1.65
C VAL A 72 -5.83 12.37 2.67
N ILE A 73 -4.54 12.52 2.37
CA ILE A 73 -3.43 12.12 3.25
C ILE A 73 -3.01 13.25 4.21
N GLY A 74 -3.38 14.50 3.90
CA GLY A 74 -3.08 15.67 4.72
C GLY A 74 -3.38 16.99 4.01
N TYR A 75 -3.03 18.09 4.66
CA TYR A 75 -3.24 19.44 4.17
C TYR A 75 -1.91 20.18 4.02
N ALA A 76 -1.78 21.01 3.00
CA ALA A 76 -0.57 21.78 2.77
C ALA A 76 -0.39 22.89 3.82
N VAL A 77 0.77 22.96 4.47
CA VAL A 77 1.07 24.01 5.48
C VAL A 77 1.34 25.38 4.83
N ARG A 78 1.70 25.39 3.55
CA ARG A 78 1.96 26.59 2.72
C ARG A 78 1.54 26.31 1.28
N ASP A 79 1.54 27.33 0.44
CA ASP A 79 1.36 27.15 -1.00
C ASP A 79 2.49 26.26 -1.57
N ILE A 80 2.10 25.21 -2.29
CA ILE A 80 2.98 24.26 -2.97
C ILE A 80 2.73 24.41 -4.47
N PRO A 81 3.68 25.00 -5.23
CA PRO A 81 3.52 25.13 -6.67
C PRO A 81 3.59 23.77 -7.36
N GLN A 82 3.02 23.68 -8.55
CA GLN A 82 3.14 22.53 -9.42
C GLN A 82 4.62 22.19 -9.67
N GLY A 83 4.97 20.90 -9.59
CA GLY A 83 6.33 20.41 -9.81
C GLY A 83 7.27 20.57 -8.62
N SER A 84 6.79 21.04 -7.46
CA SER A 84 7.57 21.07 -6.23
C SER A 84 7.64 19.72 -5.53
N TRP A 85 8.68 19.56 -4.72
CA TRP A 85 8.85 18.44 -3.82
C TRP A 85 7.95 18.60 -2.59
N ILE A 86 7.19 17.55 -2.26
CA ILE A 86 6.38 17.48 -1.04
C ILE A 86 7.11 16.59 -0.02
N ASP A 87 7.84 17.23 0.88
CA ASP A 87 8.39 16.61 2.08
C ASP A 87 7.33 16.53 3.20
N GLU A 88 7.69 15.85 4.28
CA GLU A 88 6.77 15.58 5.39
C GLU A 88 6.49 16.82 6.24
N SER A 89 7.39 17.82 6.27
CA SER A 89 7.19 19.03 7.06
C SER A 89 6.14 19.97 6.48
N LEU A 90 5.83 19.82 5.20
CA LEU A 90 4.81 20.62 4.50
C LEU A 90 3.41 20.01 4.59
N VAL A 91 3.27 18.84 5.21
CA VAL A 91 2.01 18.11 5.28
C VAL A 91 1.50 18.08 6.71
N GLU A 92 0.38 18.74 6.95
CA GLU A 92 -0.36 18.62 8.20
C GLU A 92 -1.27 17.38 8.14
N LEU A 93 -1.12 16.47 9.11
CA LEU A 93 -1.92 15.25 9.16
C LEU A 93 -3.37 15.54 9.58
N PRO A 94 -4.36 14.92 8.92
CA PRO A 94 -5.75 15.10 9.29
C PRO A 94 -5.99 14.45 10.66
N LYS A 95 -6.82 15.09 11.49
CA LYS A 95 -7.21 14.51 12.77
C LYS A 95 -8.04 13.24 12.53
N ALA A 96 -7.57 12.12 13.09
CA ALA A 96 -8.29 10.86 12.98
C ALA A 96 -9.68 10.96 13.64
N PRO A 97 -10.76 10.55 12.95
CA PRO A 97 -12.09 10.51 13.53
C PRO A 97 -12.21 9.40 14.58
N PRO A 98 -13.15 9.51 15.53
CA PRO A 98 -13.40 8.45 16.51
C PRO A 98 -13.83 7.12 15.85
N LEU A 99 -13.38 6.00 16.42
CA LEU A 99 -13.66 4.66 15.86
C LEU A 99 -15.15 4.36 15.68
N HIS A 100 -16.00 4.83 16.60
CA HIS A 100 -17.45 4.59 16.56
C HIS A 100 -18.18 5.40 15.47
N THR A 101 -17.53 6.40 14.87
CA THR A 101 -18.09 7.18 13.75
C THR A 101 -17.73 6.60 12.39
N LEU A 102 -16.85 5.59 12.35
CA LEU A 102 -16.39 5.02 11.09
C LEU A 102 -17.49 4.19 10.43
N PRO A 103 -17.71 4.36 9.11
CA PRO A 103 -18.70 3.58 8.40
C PRO A 103 -18.29 2.11 8.36
N LEU A 104 -19.22 1.23 8.75
CA LEU A 104 -18.99 -0.22 8.76
C LEU A 104 -19.50 -0.84 7.45
N ALA A 105 -18.66 -1.66 6.82
CA ALA A 105 -19.00 -2.46 5.65
C ALA A 105 -19.54 -1.68 4.43
N THR A 106 -19.03 -0.47 4.17
CA THR A 106 -19.45 0.37 3.02
C THR A 106 -19.07 -0.20 1.65
N LYS A 107 -18.06 -1.07 1.57
CA LYS A 107 -17.65 -1.70 0.31
C LYS A 107 -18.39 -3.03 0.06
N VAL A 108 -19.72 -3.00 0.11
CA VAL A 108 -20.56 -4.16 -0.25
C VAL A 108 -20.38 -4.45 -1.73
N ARG A 109 -19.52 -5.40 -2.05
CA ARG A 109 -19.32 -5.85 -3.43
C ARG A 109 -20.64 -6.39 -3.96
N ARG A 110 -21.08 -5.93 -5.14
CA ARG A 110 -22.26 -6.50 -5.82
C ARG A 110 -22.12 -8.01 -5.85
N ARG A 111 -23.21 -8.68 -5.45
CA ARG A 111 -23.39 -10.13 -5.25
C ARG A 111 -22.37 -10.95 -6.05
N CYS A 112 -21.48 -11.65 -5.36
CA CYS A 112 -20.56 -12.60 -6.00
C CYS A 112 -21.39 -13.54 -6.90
N ARG A 113 -21.02 -13.69 -8.18
CA ARG A 113 -21.73 -14.63 -9.06
C ARG A 113 -21.76 -15.99 -8.37
N ARG A 114 -22.93 -16.64 -8.37
CA ARG A 114 -23.14 -17.94 -7.70
C ARG A 114 -22.00 -18.87 -8.10
N TRP A 115 -21.15 -19.21 -7.13
CA TRP A 115 -20.09 -20.18 -7.28
C TRP A 115 -20.76 -21.48 -7.75
N LYS A 116 -20.49 -21.94 -8.98
CA LYS A 116 -20.82 -23.32 -9.32
C LYS A 116 -19.92 -24.17 -8.44
N ALA A 117 -20.51 -24.99 -7.58
CA ALA A 117 -19.76 -25.87 -6.69
C ALA A 117 -18.72 -26.66 -7.51
N ILE A 118 -17.45 -26.31 -7.34
CA ILE A 118 -16.33 -27.16 -7.77
C ILE A 118 -16.17 -28.15 -6.61
N PRO A 119 -16.20 -29.47 -6.84
CA PRO A 119 -15.96 -30.42 -5.76
C PRO A 119 -14.59 -30.11 -5.15
N SER A 120 -14.56 -30.02 -3.82
CA SER A 120 -13.36 -29.70 -3.05
C SER A 120 -12.31 -30.78 -3.27
N LYS A 121 -11.38 -30.55 -4.20
CA LYS A 121 -10.09 -31.22 -4.15
C LYS A 121 -9.26 -30.50 -3.11
N ALA A 122 -9.35 -30.95 -1.86
CA ALA A 122 -8.36 -30.64 -0.85
C ALA A 122 -7.02 -31.18 -1.38
N ILE A 123 -6.15 -30.29 -1.82
CA ILE A 123 -4.75 -30.64 -2.07
C ILE A 123 -4.12 -30.72 -0.69
N ALA A 124 -3.94 -31.94 -0.20
CA ALA A 124 -3.15 -32.19 0.99
C ALA A 124 -1.71 -31.70 0.72
N THR A 125 -1.28 -30.67 1.43
CA THR A 125 0.14 -30.46 1.67
C THR A 125 0.69 -31.72 2.35
N PRO A 126 1.91 -32.18 2.05
CA PRO A 126 2.44 -33.39 2.66
C PRO A 126 2.54 -33.19 4.19
N THR A 127 1.56 -33.72 4.91
CA THR A 127 1.54 -33.72 6.37
C THR A 127 2.59 -34.73 6.83
N VAL A 128 3.67 -34.25 7.44
CA VAL A 128 4.53 -35.08 8.29
C VAL A 128 3.60 -35.76 9.29
N ALA A 129 3.63 -37.09 9.34
CA ALA A 129 2.70 -37.88 10.13
C ALA A 129 2.83 -37.55 11.62
N TRP A 130 1.97 -36.68 12.13
CA TRP A 130 1.75 -36.53 13.56
C TRP A 130 0.74 -37.59 13.97
N ALA A 131 1.23 -38.63 14.65
CA ALA A 131 0.37 -39.61 15.28
C ALA A 131 -0.47 -38.91 16.36
N LEU A 132 -1.77 -38.78 16.09
CA LEU A 132 -2.76 -38.37 17.09
C LEU A 132 -2.77 -39.41 18.21
N LYS A 133 -2.16 -39.10 19.36
CA LYS A 133 -2.48 -39.80 20.60
C LYS A 133 -3.92 -39.45 20.96
N THR A 134 -4.81 -40.43 20.84
CA THR A 134 -6.18 -40.34 21.31
C THR A 134 -6.19 -40.12 22.83
N CYS A 135 -6.70 -38.96 23.26
CA CYS A 135 -6.96 -38.71 24.67
C CYS A 135 -8.30 -39.37 25.03
N SER A 136 -8.25 -40.62 25.50
CA SER A 136 -9.42 -41.26 26.11
C SER A 136 -9.51 -40.82 27.57
N ALA A 137 -10.24 -39.74 27.84
CA ALA A 137 -10.59 -39.34 29.20
C ALA A 137 -12.05 -39.72 29.48
N LEU A 138 -12.24 -40.84 30.18
CA LEU A 138 -13.37 -41.08 31.08
C LEU A 138 -12.76 -41.59 32.39
N ALA A 139 -12.75 -40.71 33.40
CA ALA A 139 -12.44 -41.00 34.80
C ALA A 139 -13.58 -41.85 35.44
N PRO A 140 -13.49 -42.34 36.70
CA PRO A 140 -12.48 -42.07 37.73
C PRO A 140 -11.99 -43.30 38.52
N ALA A 141 -10.76 -43.27 39.04
CA ALA A 141 -10.44 -43.96 40.28
C ALA A 141 -9.18 -43.37 40.91
N CYS A 142 -9.35 -42.96 42.15
CA CYS A 142 -8.37 -42.51 43.10
C CYS A 142 -7.24 -43.55 43.27
N THR A 143 -5.98 -43.18 43.03
CA THR A 143 -4.86 -43.64 43.87
C THR A 143 -3.61 -42.80 43.66
N ALA A 144 -3.02 -42.43 44.80
CA ALA A 144 -1.88 -41.57 45.01
C ALA A 144 -0.69 -41.82 44.08
N TRP A 145 -0.09 -40.76 43.55
CA TRP A 145 1.29 -40.77 43.10
C TRP A 145 2.08 -39.71 43.86
N ARG A 146 2.95 -40.19 44.74
CA ARG A 146 4.01 -39.43 45.42
C ARG A 146 4.92 -38.81 44.36
N ALA A 147 5.16 -37.51 44.48
CA ALA A 147 6.33 -36.87 43.90
C ALA A 147 7.56 -37.28 44.72
N SER A 148 8.49 -38.02 44.13
CA SER A 148 9.86 -38.10 44.63
C SER A 148 10.74 -37.24 43.73
N SER A 149 11.25 -36.16 44.30
CA SER A 149 12.42 -35.43 43.84
C SER A 149 13.63 -36.35 43.71
N ILE A 150 14.44 -36.14 42.68
CA ILE A 150 15.87 -36.45 42.50
C ILE A 150 16.24 -35.58 41.27
N MET A 151 16.86 -34.39 41.37
CA MET A 151 18.23 -34.06 41.78
C MET A 151 19.26 -34.96 41.10
N TRP A 152 19.74 -34.56 39.93
CA TRP A 152 21.12 -34.18 39.59
C TRP A 152 21.15 -33.77 38.11
#